data_AF-A0A7X1ZAE6-F1
#
_entry.id   AF-A0A7X1ZAE6-F1
#
_cell.length_a   1.000
_cell.length_b   1.000
_cell.length_c   1.000
_cell.angle_alpha   90.00
_cell.angle_beta   90.00
_cell.angle_gamma   90.00
#
_symmetry.space_group_name_H-M   'P 1'
#
loop_
_entity.id
_entity.type
_entity.pdbx_description
1 polymer ?
#
loop_
_entity_poly.entity_id
_entity_poly.type
_entity_poly.pdbx_seq_one_letter_code
_entity_poly.pdbx_strand_id
1 'polypeptide(L)'
;MDEYIKTFCGIPEGVKVYDSQIELNKGIALTRLKMAGVSSDEKNNLVIDYVATFCRLRMITEPTNQFVQTEQARLTEIITLLTYGKEVPE
;
A
#
# COMPACT_ATOMS: atom_id res chain seq x y z
N MET A 1 3.22 1.60 -14.67
CA MET A 1 3.49 0.53 -13.68
C MET A 1 2.86 0.81 -12.32
N ASP A 2 2.49 2.06 -12.00
CA ASP A 2 1.85 2.41 -10.71
C ASP A 2 0.39 2.89 -10.86
N GLU A 3 -0.28 2.47 -11.93
CA GLU A 3 -1.68 2.86 -12.21
C GLU A 3 -2.60 2.40 -11.09
N TYR A 4 -2.41 1.20 -10.53
CA TYR A 4 -3.22 0.73 -9.40
C TYR A 4 -3.12 1.65 -8.18
N ILE A 5 -1.94 2.24 -7.91
CA ILE A 5 -1.74 3.17 -6.79
C ILE A 5 -2.51 4.47 -7.09
N LYS A 6 -2.40 4.98 -8.32
CA LYS A 6 -3.14 6.18 -8.75
C LYS A 6 -4.64 5.98 -8.65
N THR A 7 -5.16 4.89 -9.18
CA THR A 7 -6.59 4.53 -9.10
C THR A 7 -7.06 4.44 -7.65
N PHE A 8 -6.31 3.73 -6.79
CA PHE A 8 -6.64 3.60 -5.37
C PHE A 8 -6.63 4.93 -4.60
N CYS A 9 -5.73 5.84 -5.00
CA CYS A 9 -5.60 7.16 -4.40
C CYS A 9 -6.52 8.21 -5.04
N GLY A 10 -7.35 7.83 -6.02
CA GLY A 10 -8.25 8.77 -6.73
C GLY A 10 -7.51 9.76 -7.62
N ILE A 11 -6.28 9.46 -8.04
CA ILE A 11 -5.47 10.28 -8.94
C ILE A 11 -5.86 9.91 -10.39
N PRO A 12 -6.32 10.87 -11.22
CA PRO A 12 -6.67 10.60 -12.61
C PRO A 12 -5.50 10.01 -13.40
N GLU A 13 -5.86 9.11 -14.33
CA GLU A 13 -4.91 8.56 -15.29
C GLU A 13 -4.26 9.70 -16.10
N GLY A 14 -2.94 9.59 -16.35
CA GLY A 14 -2.17 10.60 -17.05
C GLY A 14 -1.62 11.75 -16.21
N VAL A 15 -2.05 11.92 -14.95
CA VAL A 15 -1.41 12.87 -14.01
C VAL A 15 -0.03 12.35 -13.62
N LYS A 16 1.03 13.12 -13.91
CA LYS A 16 2.44 12.71 -13.70
C LYS A 16 3.14 13.38 -12.52
N VAL A 17 2.56 14.44 -11.96
CA VAL A 17 3.20 15.22 -10.88
C VAL A 17 3.45 14.40 -9.61
N TYR A 18 2.70 13.32 -9.41
CA TYR A 18 2.83 12.45 -8.25
C TYR A 18 3.73 11.23 -8.48
N ASP A 19 4.22 10.99 -9.70
CA ASP A 19 4.88 9.72 -10.09
C ASP A 19 6.12 9.46 -9.22
N SER A 20 6.99 10.46 -9.09
CA SER A 20 8.21 10.32 -8.28
C SER A 20 7.91 10.09 -6.79
N GLN A 21 6.85 10.72 -6.26
CA GLN A 21 6.44 10.51 -4.87
C GLN A 21 5.84 9.11 -4.67
N ILE A 22 5.09 8.62 -5.65
CA ILE A 22 4.53 7.26 -5.66
C ILE A 22 5.65 6.23 -5.72
N GLU A 23 6.61 6.37 -6.63
CA GLU A 23 7.76 5.46 -6.74
C GLU A 23 8.57 5.40 -5.44
N LEU A 24 8.83 6.55 -4.81
CA LEU A 24 9.53 6.62 -3.52
C LEU A 24 8.72 5.92 -2.41
N ASN A 25 7.41 6.21 -2.31
CA ASN A 25 6.56 5.62 -1.29
C ASN A 25 6.42 4.11 -1.46
N LYS A 26 6.30 3.65 -2.71
CA LYS A 26 6.28 2.24 -3.09
C LYS A 26 7.55 1.53 -2.64
N GLY A 27 8.73 2.08 -2.94
CA GLY A 27 10.01 1.50 -2.51
C GLY A 27 10.11 1.35 -0.98
N ILE A 28 9.60 2.34 -0.25
CA ILE A 28 9.55 2.29 1.22
C ILE A 28 8.56 1.23 1.71
N ALA A 29 7.36 1.14 1.10
CA ALA A 29 6.37 0.13 1.45
C ALA A 29 6.91 -1.29 1.28
N LEU A 30 7.55 -1.58 0.14
CA LEU A 30 8.16 -2.88 -0.14
C LEU A 30 9.32 -3.19 0.83
N THR A 31 10.11 -2.18 1.20
CA THR A 31 11.16 -2.35 2.21
C THR A 31 10.58 -2.70 3.57
N ARG A 32 9.47 -2.07 3.98
CA ARG A 32 8.77 -2.40 5.24
C ARG A 32 8.27 -3.84 5.25
N LEU A 33 7.69 -4.31 4.14
CA LEU A 33 7.25 -5.71 4.00
C LEU A 33 8.43 -6.68 4.17
N LYS A 34 9.57 -6.40 3.52
CA LYS A 34 10.79 -7.19 3.67
C LYS A 34 11.31 -7.22 5.11
N MET A 35 11.31 -6.08 5.79
CA MET A 35 11.72 -6.00 7.20
C MET A 35 10.77 -6.73 8.15
N ALA A 36 9.48 -6.79 7.82
CA ALA A 36 8.48 -7.56 8.56
C ALA A 36 8.56 -9.07 8.29
N GLY A 37 9.43 -9.52 7.36
CA GLY A 37 9.60 -10.93 7.04
C GLY A 37 8.46 -11.54 6.23
N VAL A 38 7.63 -10.70 5.57
CA VAL A 38 6.50 -11.14 4.74
C VAL A 38 6.81 -10.95 3.26
N SER A 39 5.93 -11.49 2.40
CA SER A 39 6.07 -11.33 0.94
C SER A 39 6.10 -9.85 0.54
N SER A 40 6.93 -9.55 -0.47
CA SER A 40 6.97 -8.27 -1.18
C SER A 40 6.74 -8.43 -2.68
N ASP A 41 6.19 -9.58 -3.09
CA ASP A 41 5.84 -9.86 -4.48
C ASP A 41 4.56 -9.11 -4.86
N GLU A 42 4.67 -8.14 -5.77
CA GLU A 42 3.54 -7.35 -6.31
C GLU A 42 2.60 -8.16 -7.23
N LYS A 43 2.75 -9.49 -7.33
CA LYS A 43 1.69 -10.38 -7.86
C LYS A 43 0.66 -10.77 -6.80
N ASN A 44 0.98 -10.59 -5.51
CA ASN A 44 0.06 -10.87 -4.43
C ASN A 44 -0.85 -9.66 -4.18
N ASN A 45 -2.16 -9.87 -4.23
CA ASN A 45 -3.16 -8.82 -4.02
C ASN A 45 -3.03 -8.12 -2.66
N LEU A 46 -2.59 -8.82 -1.60
CA LEU A 46 -2.33 -8.22 -0.30
C LEU A 46 -1.11 -7.29 -0.34
N VAL A 47 -0.08 -7.62 -1.12
CA VAL A 47 1.08 -6.74 -1.31
C VAL A 47 0.67 -5.48 -2.07
N ILE A 48 -0.13 -5.64 -3.13
CA ILE A 48 -0.69 -4.52 -3.90
C ILE A 48 -1.51 -3.58 -2.99
N ASP A 49 -2.41 -4.14 -2.17
CA ASP A 49 -3.25 -3.35 -1.25
C ASP A 49 -2.40 -2.66 -0.16
N TYR A 50 -1.37 -3.34 0.36
CA TYR A 50 -0.44 -2.74 1.33
C TYR A 50 0.27 -1.53 0.73
N VAL A 51 0.85 -1.69 -0.48
CA VAL A 51 1.59 -0.62 -1.16
C VAL A 51 0.67 0.55 -1.47
N ALA A 52 -0.53 0.30 -1.99
CA ALA A 52 -1.50 1.35 -2.31
C ALA A 52 -1.96 2.11 -1.06
N THR A 53 -2.29 1.39 0.02
CA THR A 53 -2.68 1.98 1.32
C THR A 53 -1.54 2.83 1.89
N PHE A 54 -0.31 2.33 1.86
CA PHE A 54 0.86 3.07 2.35
C PHE A 54 1.09 4.35 1.55
N CYS A 55 0.98 4.27 0.21
CA CYS A 55 1.11 5.45 -0.64
C CYS A 55 0.00 6.46 -0.34
N ARG A 56 -1.26 6.04 -0.21
CA ARG A 56 -2.38 6.94 0.09
C ARG A 56 -2.17 7.69 1.40
N LEU A 57 -1.77 6.97 2.45
CA LEU A 57 -1.47 7.55 3.76
C LEU A 57 -0.39 8.65 3.68
N ARG A 58 0.61 8.49 2.82
CA ARG A 58 1.73 9.44 2.69
C ARG A 58 1.52 10.55 1.67
N MET A 59 0.50 10.47 0.83
CA MET A 59 0.23 11.49 -0.18
C MET A 59 -0.75 12.57 0.30
N ILE A 60 -1.49 12.33 1.38
CA ILE A 60 -2.39 13.33 1.95
C ILE A 60 -1.59 14.25 2.88
N THR A 61 -1.57 15.54 2.56
CA THR A 61 -0.78 16.56 3.29
C THR A 61 -1.31 16.84 4.69
N GLU A 62 -2.64 16.77 4.88
CA GLU A 62 -3.31 17.06 6.15
C GLU A 62 -4.38 16.01 6.46
N PRO A 63 -3.98 14.77 6.78
CA PRO A 63 -4.93 13.70 7.03
C PRO A 63 -5.61 13.93 8.38
N THR A 64 -6.90 13.64 8.47
CA THR A 64 -7.60 13.62 9.76
C THR A 64 -7.06 12.46 10.61
N ASN A 65 -7.13 12.59 11.94
CA ASN A 65 -6.74 11.50 12.83
C ASN A 65 -7.50 10.21 12.55
N GLN A 66 -8.78 10.31 12.23
CA GLN A 66 -9.61 9.16 11.86
C GLN A 66 -9.08 8.47 10.59
N PHE A 67 -8.71 9.25 9.57
CA PHE A 67 -8.14 8.70 8.34
C PHE A 67 -6.82 7.97 8.63
N VAL A 68 -5.91 8.58 9.39
CA VAL A 68 -4.63 7.96 9.75
C VAL A 68 -4.85 6.64 10.48
N GLN A 69 -5.76 6.60 11.46
CA GLN A 69 -6.08 5.39 12.21
C GLN A 69 -6.66 4.29 11.31
N THR A 70 -7.57 4.64 10.40
CA THR A 70 -8.16 3.68 9.47
C THR A 70 -7.10 3.09 8.52
N GLU A 71 -6.22 3.91 7.97
CA GLU A 71 -5.14 3.40 7.09
C GLU A 71 -4.14 2.55 7.87
N GLN A 72 -3.76 2.96 9.08
CA GLN A 72 -2.86 2.18 9.94
C GLN A 72 -3.46 0.83 10.35
N ALA A 73 -4.76 0.80 10.66
CA ALA A 73 -5.49 -0.43 10.94
C ALA A 73 -5.47 -1.36 9.72
N ARG A 74 -5.78 -0.84 8.52
CA ARG A 74 -5.71 -1.60 7.26
C ARG A 74 -4.31 -2.15 7.00
N LEU A 75 -3.26 -1.34 7.16
CA LEU A 75 -1.86 -1.81 6.99
C LEU A 75 -1.52 -2.95 7.96
N THR A 76 -2.01 -2.88 9.21
CA THR A 76 -1.78 -3.90 10.23
C THR A 76 -2.54 -5.19 9.92
N GLU A 77 -3.78 -5.08 9.48
CA GLU A 77 -4.60 -6.21 9.03
C GLU A 77 -3.93 -6.95 7.87
N ILE A 78 -3.45 -6.21 6.87
CA ILE A 78 -2.77 -6.80 5.71
C ILE A 78 -1.48 -7.53 6.12
N ILE A 79 -0.67 -6.95 7.00
CA ILE A 79 0.52 -7.64 7.54
C ILE A 79 0.11 -8.92 8.28
N THR A 80 -0.98 -8.87 9.05
CA THR A 80 -1.50 -10.05 9.78
C THR A 80 -1.91 -11.15 8.81
N LEU A 81 -2.63 -10.81 7.73
CA LEU A 81 -3.01 -11.76 6.68
C LEU A 81 -1.80 -12.31 5.92
N LEU A 82 -0.81 -11.47 5.60
CA LEU A 82 0.42 -11.92 4.97
C LEU A 82 1.27 -12.83 5.87
N THR A 83 1.15 -12.67 7.19
CA THR A 83 1.92 -13.46 8.17
C THR A 83 1.24 -14.78 8.52
N TYR A 84 -0.08 -14.75 8.69
CA TYR A 84 -0.84 -15.88 9.26
C TYR A 84 -1.96 -16.40 8.35
N GLY A 85 -2.33 -15.65 7.32
CA GLY A 85 -3.32 -16.07 6.34
C GLY A 85 -2.83 -17.30 5.59
N LYS A 86 -3.68 -18.31 5.50
CA LYS A 86 -3.46 -19.48 4.65
C LYS A 86 -4.47 -19.40 3.52
N GLU A 87 -4.01 -19.52 2.28
CA GLU A 87 -4.90 -19.87 1.18
C GLU A 87 -5.58 -21.20 1.55
N VAL A 88 -6.90 -21.19 1.62
CA VAL A 88 -7.66 -22.43 1.72
C VAL A 88 -7.62 -23.03 0.32
N PRO A 89 -7.05 -24.23 0.13
CA PRO A 89 -7.10 -24.89 -1.17
C PRO A 89 -8.57 -25.13 -1.55
N GLU A 90 -8.96 -24.70 -2.74
CA GLU A 90 -10.27 -25.02 -3.35
C GLU A 90 -10.41 -26.52 -3.67
#